data_AF-A0A6G0J2B7-F1
#
_entry.id   AF-A0A6G0J2B7-F1
#
_cell.length_a   1.000
_cell.length_b   1.000
_cell.length_c   1.000
_cell.angle_alpha   90.00
_cell.angle_beta   90.00
_cell.angle_gamma   90.00
#
_symmetry.space_group_name_H-M   'P 1'
#
loop_
_entity.id
_entity.type
_entity.pdbx_description
1 polymer ?
#
loop_
_entity_poly.entity_id
_entity_poly.type
_entity_poly.pdbx_seq_one_letter_code
_entity_poly.pdbx_strand_id
1 'polypeptide(L)'
;MLLSEEPCPPCKNGSLCEQRCPCQNGGTCHHVTGECSCPAGWVGPVCAQPCPFGSFGINCSQECTCRNGGLCDHISGQCQCTAGYIGERCQDECPVGTYGPQCAHKCDCQNGAKCYHINGACLCNEGFKGPSCQDRFCPTGLYGLICDKYCPCKAANTLSCHPLSGECTCAAGWAGLYCNETCPAGYYGEGCRELCTCSNGADCDGVTGACVCAPGYIIGRYLRTCETQSNTTDRSCHEELKRKE
;
A
#
# COMPACT_ATOMS: atom_id res chain seq x y z
N MET A 1 -13.80 -16.10 -69.23
CA MET A 1 -12.63 -15.98 -68.33
C MET A 1 -12.87 -14.76 -67.46
N LEU A 2 -12.70 -14.94 -66.17
CA LEU A 2 -13.10 -14.03 -65.08
C LEU A 2 -12.44 -12.65 -65.27
N LEU A 3 -13.24 -11.58 -65.31
CA LEU A 3 -12.72 -10.23 -65.09
C LEU A 3 -12.28 -10.17 -63.63
N SER A 4 -10.96 -10.19 -63.40
CA SER A 4 -10.42 -9.74 -62.13
C SER A 4 -10.77 -8.27 -61.99
N GLU A 5 -11.80 -7.95 -61.21
CA GLU A 5 -12.12 -6.56 -60.86
C GLU A 5 -10.88 -5.96 -60.19
N GLU A 6 -10.24 -5.00 -60.86
CA GLU A 6 -9.04 -4.37 -60.32
C GLU A 6 -9.36 -3.73 -58.96
N PRO A 7 -8.51 -3.91 -57.94
CA PRO A 7 -8.73 -3.32 -56.63
C PRO A 7 -8.81 -1.79 -56.72
N CYS A 8 -9.81 -1.20 -56.06
CA CYS A 8 -9.89 0.25 -55.98
C CYS A 8 -8.68 0.84 -55.24
N PRO A 9 -8.29 2.09 -55.56
CA PRO A 9 -7.31 2.83 -54.77
C PRO A 9 -7.71 2.92 -53.30
N PRO A 10 -6.76 3.13 -52.37
CA PRO A 10 -7.06 3.28 -50.95
C PRO A 10 -8.16 4.33 -50.69
N CYS A 11 -9.09 4.01 -49.79
CA CYS A 11 -10.22 4.85 -49.41
C CYS A 11 -11.33 5.03 -50.47
N LYS A 12 -11.34 4.24 -51.55
CA LYS A 12 -12.37 4.23 -52.60
C LYS A 12 -13.09 2.88 -52.70
N ASN A 13 -14.35 2.89 -53.14
CA ASN A 13 -15.15 1.69 -53.39
C ASN A 13 -16.13 1.83 -54.57
N GLY A 14 -16.81 0.72 -54.90
CA GLY A 14 -17.76 0.57 -55.99
C GLY A 14 -17.11 -0.04 -57.24
N SER A 15 -17.92 -0.54 -58.16
CA SER A 15 -17.45 -1.17 -59.41
C SER A 15 -16.61 -0.26 -60.31
N LEU A 16 -16.69 1.06 -60.10
CA LEU A 16 -15.91 2.11 -60.79
C LEU A 16 -15.01 2.94 -59.85
N CYS A 17 -14.90 2.57 -58.57
CA CYS A 17 -14.05 3.27 -57.57
C CYS A 17 -14.34 4.77 -57.38
N GLU A 18 -15.55 5.23 -57.67
CA GLU A 18 -15.95 6.63 -57.56
C GLU A 18 -16.36 7.01 -56.13
N GLN A 19 -16.89 6.05 -55.38
CA GLN A 19 -17.40 6.25 -54.02
C GLN A 19 -16.24 6.27 -53.01
N ARG A 20 -16.40 7.05 -51.93
CA ARG A 20 -15.46 7.02 -50.80
C ARG A 20 -15.86 5.92 -49.82
N CYS A 21 -14.87 5.23 -49.25
CA CYS A 21 -15.10 4.32 -48.15
C CYS A 21 -15.83 5.06 -47.00
N PRO A 22 -16.98 4.56 -46.51
CA PRO A 22 -17.76 5.24 -45.48
C PRO A 22 -17.25 5.00 -44.04
N CYS A 23 -16.22 4.17 -43.88
CA CYS A 23 -15.71 3.70 -42.59
C CYS A 23 -15.00 4.81 -41.80
N GLN A 24 -15.19 4.81 -40.48
CA GLN A 24 -14.57 5.73 -39.54
C GLN A 24 -13.48 5.04 -38.71
N ASN A 25 -12.79 5.81 -37.85
CA ASN A 25 -11.80 5.31 -36.88
C ASN A 25 -10.69 4.42 -37.46
N GLY A 26 -10.34 4.60 -38.74
CA GLY A 26 -9.31 3.82 -39.43
C GLY A 26 -9.79 2.47 -39.98
N GLY A 27 -11.12 2.23 -40.04
CA GLY A 27 -11.68 1.06 -40.70
C GLY A 27 -11.39 1.03 -42.19
N THR A 28 -11.20 -0.17 -42.72
CA THR A 28 -11.01 -0.41 -44.15
C THR A 28 -12.33 -0.86 -44.77
N CYS A 29 -12.53 -0.61 -46.07
CA CYS A 29 -13.75 -1.02 -46.75
C CYS A 29 -13.48 -1.98 -47.90
N HIS A 30 -14.41 -2.90 -48.13
CA HIS A 30 -14.35 -3.80 -49.28
C HIS A 30 -14.47 -2.97 -50.58
N HIS A 31 -13.53 -3.17 -51.52
CA HIS A 31 -13.43 -2.31 -52.70
C HIS A 31 -14.67 -2.33 -53.59
N VAL A 32 -15.40 -3.46 -53.67
CA VAL A 32 -16.67 -3.54 -54.42
C VAL A 32 -17.88 -3.07 -53.61
N THR A 33 -18.16 -3.71 -52.46
CA THR A 33 -19.40 -3.50 -51.70
C THR A 33 -19.39 -2.27 -50.80
N GLY A 34 -18.21 -1.77 -50.39
CA GLY A 34 -18.08 -0.71 -49.40
C GLY A 34 -18.28 -1.14 -47.95
N GLU A 35 -18.48 -2.43 -47.69
CA GLU A 35 -18.65 -2.96 -46.33
C GLU A 35 -17.38 -2.74 -45.50
N CYS A 36 -17.55 -2.29 -44.26
CA CYS A 36 -16.44 -1.92 -43.39
C CYS A 36 -15.91 -3.09 -42.57
N SER A 37 -14.59 -3.27 -42.59
CA SER A 37 -13.84 -4.06 -41.61
C SER A 37 -13.32 -3.12 -40.53
N CYS A 38 -13.85 -3.28 -39.31
CA CYS A 38 -13.52 -2.38 -38.22
C CYS A 38 -12.22 -2.74 -37.51
N PRO A 39 -11.44 -1.74 -37.07
CA PRO A 39 -10.26 -1.98 -36.25
C PRO A 39 -10.67 -2.39 -34.82
N ALA A 40 -9.69 -2.85 -34.05
CA ALA A 40 -9.90 -3.25 -32.65
C ALA A 40 -10.59 -2.14 -31.85
N GLY A 41 -11.60 -2.53 -31.06
CA GLY A 41 -12.37 -1.62 -30.23
C GLY A 41 -13.53 -0.91 -30.91
N TRP A 42 -13.75 -1.10 -32.22
CA TRP A 42 -14.82 -0.42 -32.95
C TRP A 42 -15.75 -1.42 -33.64
N VAL A 43 -17.04 -1.10 -33.68
CA VAL A 43 -18.11 -1.90 -34.27
C VAL A 43 -19.14 -1.03 -34.98
N GLY A 44 -20.09 -1.71 -35.62
CA GLY A 44 -21.16 -1.13 -36.40
C GLY A 44 -20.78 -0.99 -37.88
N PRO A 45 -21.77 -0.66 -38.73
CA PRO A 45 -21.63 -0.71 -40.19
C PRO A 45 -20.58 0.26 -40.76
N VAL A 46 -20.21 1.29 -40.00
CA VAL A 46 -19.21 2.30 -40.37
C VAL A 46 -18.11 2.46 -39.31
N CYS A 47 -17.99 1.51 -38.37
CA CYS A 47 -16.97 1.52 -37.31
C CYS A 47 -16.98 2.76 -36.41
N ALA A 48 -18.15 3.38 -36.21
CA ALA A 48 -18.30 4.60 -35.41
C ALA A 48 -18.60 4.32 -33.93
N GLN A 49 -18.99 3.09 -33.57
CA GLN A 49 -19.39 2.73 -32.22
C GLN A 49 -18.23 2.02 -31.51
N PRO A 50 -17.86 2.41 -30.28
CA PRO A 50 -16.90 1.64 -29.50
C PRO A 50 -17.50 0.28 -29.12
N CYS A 51 -16.65 -0.66 -28.72
CA CYS A 51 -17.13 -1.94 -28.19
C CYS A 51 -18.12 -1.73 -27.03
N PRO A 52 -19.16 -2.58 -26.93
CA PRO A 52 -20.07 -2.57 -25.79
C PRO A 52 -19.32 -2.74 -24.46
N PHE A 53 -19.89 -2.17 -23.40
CA PHE A 53 -19.32 -2.29 -22.05
C PHE A 53 -19.06 -3.76 -21.69
N GLY A 54 -17.84 -4.04 -21.23
CA GLY A 54 -17.41 -5.40 -20.90
C GLY A 54 -16.70 -6.15 -22.03
N SER A 55 -16.51 -5.54 -23.20
CA SER A 55 -15.82 -6.17 -24.34
C SER A 55 -14.78 -5.28 -25.00
N PHE A 56 -13.77 -5.89 -25.63
CA PHE A 56 -12.70 -5.17 -26.31
C PHE A 56 -12.08 -5.98 -27.47
N GLY A 57 -11.16 -5.34 -28.20
CA GLY A 57 -10.37 -5.98 -29.26
C GLY A 57 -11.11 -6.06 -30.60
N ILE A 58 -10.57 -6.87 -31.53
CA ILE A 58 -11.17 -7.04 -32.86
C ILE A 58 -12.54 -7.71 -32.73
N ASN A 59 -13.55 -7.15 -33.41
CA ASN A 59 -14.94 -7.59 -33.34
C ASN A 59 -15.53 -7.65 -31.91
N CYS A 60 -14.92 -6.95 -30.93
CA CYS A 60 -15.31 -7.00 -29.52
C CYS A 60 -15.42 -8.42 -28.95
N SER A 61 -14.54 -9.31 -29.42
CA SER A 61 -14.58 -10.74 -29.08
C SER A 61 -13.92 -11.08 -27.76
N GLN A 62 -13.19 -10.14 -27.15
CA GLN A 62 -12.52 -10.34 -25.87
C GLN A 62 -13.32 -9.72 -24.74
N GLU A 63 -13.32 -10.37 -23.57
CA GLU A 63 -14.06 -9.94 -22.38
C GLU A 63 -13.17 -9.15 -21.43
N CYS A 64 -13.67 -8.02 -20.95
CA CYS A 64 -13.00 -7.20 -19.95
C CYS A 64 -13.03 -7.88 -18.58
N THR A 65 -11.87 -7.94 -17.93
CA THR A 65 -11.73 -8.63 -16.62
C THR A 65 -11.44 -7.68 -15.46
N CYS A 66 -11.65 -6.37 -15.65
CA CYS A 66 -11.47 -5.34 -14.63
C CYS A 66 -12.40 -5.58 -13.43
N ARG A 67 -11.88 -5.37 -12.21
CA ARG A 67 -12.59 -5.51 -10.94
C ARG A 67 -12.81 -4.14 -10.29
N ASN A 68 -13.58 -4.14 -9.20
CA ASN A 68 -13.78 -2.98 -8.33
C ASN A 68 -14.23 -1.70 -9.08
N GLY A 69 -15.05 -1.88 -10.12
CA GLY A 69 -15.57 -0.78 -10.93
C GLY A 69 -14.56 -0.15 -11.87
N GLY A 70 -13.40 -0.78 -12.11
CA GLY A 70 -12.41 -0.33 -13.08
C GLY A 70 -12.99 -0.23 -14.49
N LEU A 71 -12.61 0.81 -15.21
CA LEU A 71 -13.03 1.06 -16.59
C LEU A 71 -12.11 0.32 -17.55
N CYS A 72 -12.69 -0.49 -18.42
CA CYS A 72 -11.95 -1.23 -19.45
C CYS A 72 -11.81 -0.38 -20.71
N ASP A 73 -10.59 -0.27 -21.24
CA ASP A 73 -10.32 0.32 -22.54
C ASP A 73 -10.87 -0.59 -23.65
N HIS A 74 -11.76 -0.06 -24.47
CA HIS A 74 -12.47 -0.84 -25.49
C HIS A 74 -11.54 -1.34 -26.62
N ILE A 75 -10.33 -0.76 -26.78
CA ILE A 75 -9.37 -1.16 -27.82
C ILE A 75 -8.44 -2.25 -27.30
N SER A 76 -7.76 -1.99 -26.18
CA SER A 76 -6.67 -2.80 -25.63
C SER A 76 -7.08 -3.74 -24.50
N GLY A 77 -8.22 -3.50 -23.86
CA GLY A 77 -8.68 -4.24 -22.68
C GLY A 77 -8.00 -3.84 -21.37
N GLN A 78 -7.13 -2.83 -21.38
CA GLN A 78 -6.44 -2.32 -20.20
C GLN A 78 -7.42 -1.70 -19.21
N CYS A 79 -7.18 -1.92 -17.91
CA CYS A 79 -8.06 -1.43 -16.86
C CYS A 79 -7.57 -0.12 -16.27
N GLN A 80 -8.43 0.90 -16.31
CA GLN A 80 -8.26 2.11 -15.54
C GLN A 80 -8.99 1.97 -14.20
N CYS A 81 -8.21 1.91 -13.11
CA CYS A 81 -8.75 1.67 -11.78
C CYS A 81 -9.44 2.88 -11.18
N THR A 82 -10.49 2.61 -10.41
CA THR A 82 -11.16 3.58 -9.56
C THR A 82 -10.29 3.93 -8.36
N ALA A 83 -10.59 5.03 -7.68
CA ALA A 83 -9.87 5.45 -6.48
C ALA A 83 -9.90 4.36 -5.40
N GLY A 84 -8.74 4.09 -4.80
CA GLY A 84 -8.60 3.06 -3.78
C GLY A 84 -8.20 1.68 -4.28
N TYR A 85 -8.03 1.48 -5.60
CA TYR A 85 -7.64 0.19 -6.18
C TYR A 85 -6.50 0.33 -7.18
N ILE A 86 -5.67 -0.72 -7.25
CA ILE A 86 -4.51 -0.85 -8.13
C ILE A 86 -4.38 -2.28 -8.69
N GLY A 87 -3.38 -2.47 -9.54
CA GLY A 87 -3.09 -3.72 -10.23
C GLY A 87 -3.69 -3.74 -11.65
N GLU A 88 -3.19 -4.65 -12.48
CA GLU A 88 -3.56 -4.77 -13.91
C GLU A 88 -5.07 -4.90 -14.15
N ARG A 89 -5.81 -5.49 -13.21
CA ARG A 89 -7.27 -5.63 -13.27
C ARG A 89 -7.97 -4.93 -12.12
N CYS A 90 -7.29 -4.00 -11.43
CA CYS A 90 -7.83 -3.28 -10.28
C CYS A 90 -8.25 -4.20 -9.13
N GLN A 91 -7.56 -5.34 -8.97
CA GLN A 91 -7.93 -6.37 -8.00
C GLN A 91 -7.45 -6.06 -6.58
N ASP A 92 -6.44 -5.21 -6.43
CA ASP A 92 -5.78 -4.94 -5.16
C ASP A 92 -6.26 -3.61 -4.58
N GLU A 93 -6.57 -3.56 -3.29
CA GLU A 93 -6.79 -2.31 -2.57
C GLU A 93 -5.48 -1.52 -2.42
N CYS A 94 -5.58 -0.22 -2.16
CA CYS A 94 -4.37 0.56 -1.86
C CYS A 94 -3.61 0.00 -0.65
N PRO A 95 -2.27 -0.03 -0.70
CA PRO A 95 -1.46 -0.37 0.45
C PRO A 95 -1.81 0.49 1.67
N VAL A 96 -1.69 -0.11 2.87
CA VAL A 96 -1.96 0.57 4.14
C VAL A 96 -1.20 1.91 4.20
N GLY A 97 -1.94 2.98 4.46
CA GLY A 97 -1.39 4.35 4.53
C GLY A 97 -1.43 5.12 3.21
N THR A 98 -2.01 4.57 2.15
CA THR A 98 -2.22 5.28 0.87
C THR A 98 -3.68 5.24 0.42
N TYR A 99 -4.08 6.21 -0.41
CA TYR A 99 -5.45 6.32 -0.91
C TYR A 99 -5.56 7.05 -2.25
N GLY A 100 -6.76 7.03 -2.82
CA GLY A 100 -7.14 7.81 -3.99
C GLY A 100 -6.79 7.13 -5.32
N PRO A 101 -6.85 7.87 -6.45
CA PRO A 101 -6.50 7.35 -7.76
C PRO A 101 -5.05 6.86 -7.77
N GLN A 102 -4.83 5.63 -8.23
CA GLN A 102 -3.50 5.00 -8.29
C GLN A 102 -2.77 4.97 -6.93
N CYS A 103 -3.48 5.12 -5.81
CA CYS A 103 -2.92 5.24 -4.47
C CYS A 103 -1.85 6.33 -4.32
N ALA A 104 -1.97 7.42 -5.10
CA ALA A 104 -0.96 8.47 -5.16
C ALA A 104 -0.91 9.35 -3.89
N HIS A 105 -1.93 9.30 -3.04
CA HIS A 105 -2.01 10.11 -1.83
C HIS A 105 -1.64 9.30 -0.58
N LYS A 106 -1.00 9.95 0.39
CA LYS A 106 -0.68 9.37 1.70
C LYS A 106 -1.70 9.79 2.74
N CYS A 107 -2.09 8.86 3.60
CA CYS A 107 -2.95 9.12 4.73
C CYS A 107 -2.24 9.94 5.80
N ASP A 108 -2.98 10.87 6.42
CA ASP A 108 -2.49 11.72 7.53
C ASP A 108 -3.18 11.36 8.86
N CYS A 109 -3.63 10.11 9.01
CA CYS A 109 -4.32 9.65 10.21
C CYS A 109 -3.35 9.45 11.37
N GLN A 110 -3.65 10.02 12.53
CA GLN A 110 -2.83 9.96 13.74
C GLN A 110 -3.42 8.99 14.78
N ASN A 111 -2.69 8.77 15.88
CA ASN A 111 -3.14 7.96 17.03
C ASN A 111 -3.59 6.53 16.64
N GLY A 112 -2.92 5.95 15.64
CA GLY A 112 -3.19 4.58 15.16
C GLY A 112 -4.52 4.43 14.42
N ALA A 113 -5.16 5.53 14.00
CA ALA A 113 -6.43 5.51 13.27
C ALA A 113 -6.31 4.80 11.91
N LYS A 114 -7.39 4.15 11.50
CA LYS A 114 -7.46 3.48 10.19
C LYS A 114 -7.78 4.48 9.09
N CYS A 115 -7.14 4.32 7.94
CA CYS A 115 -7.37 5.16 6.78
C CYS A 115 -8.21 4.43 5.73
N TYR A 116 -9.22 5.09 5.18
CA TYR A 116 -9.99 4.55 4.06
C TYR A 116 -9.23 4.72 2.74
N HIS A 117 -8.91 3.59 2.09
CA HIS A 117 -8.15 3.54 0.84
C HIS A 117 -8.78 4.33 -0.33
N ILE A 118 -10.09 4.56 -0.32
CA ILE A 118 -10.78 5.27 -1.41
C ILE A 118 -10.53 6.78 -1.36
N ASN A 119 -10.72 7.39 -0.18
CA ASN A 119 -10.80 8.85 -0.04
C ASN A 119 -9.90 9.44 1.04
N GLY A 120 -9.15 8.61 1.77
CA GLY A 120 -8.21 9.06 2.78
C GLY A 120 -8.83 9.48 4.11
N ALA A 121 -10.14 9.31 4.29
CA ALA A 121 -10.80 9.64 5.54
C ALA A 121 -10.28 8.74 6.68
N CYS A 122 -10.21 9.30 7.88
CA CYS A 122 -9.71 8.59 9.06
C CYS A 122 -10.87 8.07 9.91
N LEU A 123 -10.84 6.78 10.20
CA LEU A 123 -11.64 6.15 11.24
C LEU A 123 -10.85 6.20 12.54
N CYS A 124 -11.24 7.12 13.43
CA CYS A 124 -10.54 7.33 14.69
C CYS A 124 -10.71 6.15 15.64
N ASN A 125 -9.62 5.79 16.31
CA ASN A 125 -9.66 4.92 17.48
C ASN A 125 -10.41 5.61 18.63
N GLU A 126 -10.82 4.82 19.61
CA GLU A 126 -11.66 5.29 20.70
C GLU A 126 -10.99 6.42 21.49
N GLY A 127 -11.77 7.45 21.84
CA GLY A 127 -11.26 8.59 22.60
C GLY A 127 -10.46 9.61 21.79
N PHE A 128 -10.37 9.47 20.46
CA PHE A 128 -9.81 10.47 19.56
C PHE A 128 -10.87 10.98 18.57
N LYS A 129 -10.65 12.20 18.04
CA LYS A 129 -11.55 12.87 17.11
C LYS A 129 -10.78 13.81 16.17
N GLY A 130 -11.52 14.43 15.26
CA GLY A 130 -10.98 15.33 14.25
C GLY A 130 -10.74 14.62 12.91
N PRO A 131 -10.47 15.39 11.83
CA PRO A 131 -10.34 14.85 10.48
C PRO A 131 -9.14 13.89 10.33
N SER A 132 -8.06 14.12 11.07
CA SER A 132 -6.89 13.24 11.14
C SER A 132 -6.78 12.48 12.46
N CYS A 133 -7.83 12.49 13.29
CA CYS A 133 -7.84 11.83 14.61
C CYS A 133 -6.74 12.31 15.57
N GLN A 134 -6.25 13.53 15.36
CA GLN A 134 -5.19 14.16 16.15
C GLN A 134 -5.69 14.64 17.51
N ASP A 135 -6.98 14.98 17.60
CA ASP A 135 -7.53 15.59 18.80
C ASP A 135 -7.96 14.53 19.79
N ARG A 136 -7.59 14.74 21.05
CA ARG A 136 -8.08 13.92 22.16
C ARG A 136 -9.50 14.31 22.49
N PHE A 137 -10.32 13.33 22.86
CA PHE A 137 -11.67 13.58 23.36
C PHE A 137 -11.64 14.26 24.73
N CYS A 138 -10.80 13.75 25.64
CA CYS A 138 -10.57 14.33 26.96
C CYS A 138 -9.30 15.20 27.01
N PRO A 139 -9.29 16.27 27.82
CA PRO A 139 -8.09 17.04 28.13
C PRO A 139 -6.98 16.15 28.71
N THR A 140 -5.73 16.60 28.58
CA THR A 140 -4.57 15.89 29.14
C THR A 140 -4.74 15.62 30.64
N GLY A 141 -4.46 14.40 31.06
CA GLY A 141 -4.57 13.96 32.46
C GLY A 141 -5.97 13.49 32.89
N LEU A 142 -6.98 13.62 32.03
CA LEU A 142 -8.33 13.11 32.26
C LEU A 142 -8.69 12.01 31.25
N TYR A 143 -9.57 11.11 31.67
CA TYR A 143 -10.10 10.05 30.82
C TYR A 143 -11.57 9.71 31.16
N GLY A 144 -12.19 8.93 30.26
CA GLY A 144 -13.54 8.39 30.42
C GLY A 144 -14.54 9.02 29.45
N LEU A 145 -15.77 8.50 29.45
CA LEU A 145 -16.83 8.95 28.53
C LEU A 145 -17.23 10.42 28.73
N ILE A 146 -17.02 10.95 29.93
CA ILE A 146 -17.33 12.34 30.31
C ILE A 146 -16.12 13.09 30.88
N CYS A 147 -14.92 12.53 30.76
CA CYS A 147 -13.66 13.14 31.21
C CYS A 147 -13.61 13.53 32.70
N ASP A 148 -14.23 12.73 33.56
CA ASP A 148 -14.37 12.96 35.00
C ASP A 148 -13.32 12.21 35.85
N LYS A 149 -12.51 11.34 35.24
CA LYS A 149 -11.52 10.53 35.93
C LYS A 149 -10.10 11.02 35.63
N TYR A 150 -9.28 11.15 36.67
CA TYR A 150 -7.85 11.45 36.52
C TYR A 150 -7.07 10.20 36.14
N CYS A 151 -6.13 10.35 35.21
CA CYS A 151 -5.29 9.25 34.78
C CYS A 151 -4.52 8.64 35.97
N PRO A 152 -4.59 7.31 36.17
CA PRO A 152 -4.06 6.65 37.36
C PRO A 152 -2.52 6.45 37.32
N CYS A 153 -1.85 7.00 36.31
CA CYS A 153 -0.47 6.73 35.97
C CYS A 153 0.51 7.50 36.86
N LYS A 154 1.71 6.95 37.08
CA LYS A 154 2.83 7.67 37.71
C LYS A 154 3.38 8.74 36.76
N ALA A 155 3.03 10.00 37.00
CA ALA A 155 3.33 11.12 36.11
C ALA A 155 4.82 11.25 35.69
N ALA A 156 5.77 10.92 36.58
CA ALA A 156 7.20 11.00 36.27
C ALA A 156 7.68 9.98 35.21
N ASN A 157 6.94 8.89 35.04
CA ASN A 157 7.32 7.73 34.22
C ASN A 157 6.32 7.46 33.09
N THR A 158 5.40 8.39 32.84
CA THR A 158 4.31 8.23 31.88
C THR A 158 4.45 9.25 30.77
N LEU A 159 4.39 8.81 29.51
CA LEU A 159 4.34 9.69 28.35
C LEU A 159 2.94 10.27 28.15
N SER A 160 1.93 9.41 28.21
CA SER A 160 0.53 9.82 28.13
C SER A 160 -0.38 8.76 28.72
N CYS A 161 -1.66 9.08 28.89
CA CYS A 161 -2.72 8.12 29.16
C CYS A 161 -3.74 8.13 28.03
N HIS A 162 -4.40 7.01 27.79
CA HIS A 162 -5.44 6.89 26.79
C HIS A 162 -6.68 7.69 27.21
N PRO A 163 -7.23 8.58 26.36
CA PRO A 163 -8.28 9.52 26.73
C PRO A 163 -9.63 8.86 27.06
N LEU A 164 -9.91 7.65 26.59
CA LEU A 164 -11.12 6.91 26.97
C LEU A 164 -10.92 5.87 28.07
N SER A 165 -9.99 4.92 27.91
CA SER A 165 -9.75 3.84 28.86
C SER A 165 -8.91 4.23 30.08
N GLY A 166 -8.11 5.29 30.01
CA GLY A 166 -7.16 5.67 31.07
C GLY A 166 -5.88 4.84 31.10
N GLU A 167 -5.67 3.94 30.13
CA GLU A 167 -4.47 3.11 30.01
C GLU A 167 -3.20 3.97 29.87
N CYS A 168 -2.12 3.59 30.57
CA CYS A 168 -0.90 4.38 30.63
C CYS A 168 0.11 3.95 29.56
N THR A 169 0.63 4.90 28.79
CA THR A 169 1.80 4.71 27.95
C THR A 169 3.04 5.08 28.75
N CYS A 170 3.82 4.08 29.15
CA CYS A 170 4.99 4.27 29.99
C CYS A 170 6.21 4.75 29.20
N ALA A 171 6.98 5.66 29.80
CA ALA A 171 8.26 6.11 29.27
C ALA A 171 9.27 4.96 29.21
N ALA A 172 10.32 5.13 28.40
CA ALA A 172 11.36 4.11 28.27
C ALA A 172 11.97 3.72 29.62
N GLY A 173 12.17 2.41 29.82
CA GLY A 173 12.63 1.85 31.11
C GLY A 173 11.53 1.54 32.12
N TRP A 174 10.27 1.89 31.83
CA TRP A 174 9.14 1.71 32.75
C TRP A 174 8.02 0.86 32.14
N ALA A 175 7.39 0.07 32.99
CA ALA A 175 6.31 -0.87 32.70
C ALA A 175 5.25 -0.88 33.81
N GLY A 176 4.29 -1.78 33.66
CA GLY A 176 3.17 -1.96 34.57
C GLY A 176 1.99 -1.08 34.20
N LEU A 177 0.81 -1.42 34.74
CA LEU A 177 -0.46 -0.76 34.43
C LEU A 177 -0.46 0.74 34.76
N TYR A 178 0.38 1.16 35.71
CA TYR A 178 0.47 2.53 36.20
C TYR A 178 1.88 3.14 36.01
N CYS A 179 2.76 2.50 35.25
CA CYS A 179 4.15 2.94 35.03
C CYS A 179 4.97 3.09 36.32
N ASN A 180 4.73 2.21 37.27
CA ASN A 180 5.37 2.15 38.58
C ASN A 180 6.45 1.05 38.69
N GLU A 181 6.59 0.22 37.66
CA GLU A 181 7.55 -0.87 37.60
C GLU A 181 8.62 -0.57 36.55
N THR A 182 9.84 -1.05 36.75
CA THR A 182 10.89 -0.99 35.72
C THR A 182 10.64 -2.05 34.65
N CYS A 183 11.31 -1.94 33.50
CA CYS A 183 11.21 -2.99 32.49
C CYS A 183 11.53 -4.38 33.05
N PRO A 184 10.77 -5.42 32.65
CA PRO A 184 11.13 -6.80 32.96
C PRO A 184 12.43 -7.16 32.24
N ALA A 185 13.22 -8.06 32.84
CA ALA A 185 14.48 -8.50 32.27
C ALA A 185 14.30 -9.01 30.83
N GLY A 186 15.22 -8.64 29.95
CA GLY A 186 15.13 -8.98 28.52
C GLY A 186 14.27 -8.04 27.68
N TYR A 187 13.73 -6.95 28.24
CA TYR A 187 12.96 -5.94 27.49
C TYR A 187 13.44 -4.52 27.78
N TYR A 188 13.29 -3.63 26.79
CA TYR A 188 13.66 -2.22 26.92
C TYR A 188 12.78 -1.31 26.07
N GLY A 189 13.00 0.00 26.19
CA GLY A 189 12.33 1.02 25.38
C GLY A 189 10.95 1.42 25.92
N GLU A 190 10.20 2.19 25.12
CA GLU A 190 8.88 2.70 25.49
C GLU A 190 7.91 1.55 25.80
N GLY A 191 7.33 1.56 27.00
CA GLY A 191 6.47 0.48 27.49
C GLY A 191 7.12 -0.91 27.43
N CYS A 192 8.46 -0.99 27.37
CA CYS A 192 9.25 -2.22 27.31
C CYS A 192 8.84 -3.15 26.16
N ARG A 193 8.55 -2.58 24.99
CA ARG A 193 8.08 -3.32 23.80
C ARG A 193 9.21 -3.93 22.98
N GLU A 194 10.44 -3.49 23.20
CA GLU A 194 11.61 -3.97 22.46
C GLU A 194 12.28 -5.11 23.22
N LEU A 195 12.74 -6.14 22.48
CA LEU A 195 13.43 -7.30 23.04
C LEU A 195 14.94 -7.06 23.09
N CYS A 196 15.58 -7.31 24.23
CA CYS A 196 17.04 -7.30 24.34
C CYS A 196 17.65 -8.38 23.43
N THR A 197 18.57 -7.99 22.55
CA THR A 197 19.26 -8.90 21.63
C THR A 197 20.70 -9.22 22.06
N CYS A 198 21.00 -9.09 23.35
CA CYS A 198 22.36 -9.22 23.86
C CYS A 198 22.88 -10.66 23.82
N SER A 199 24.18 -10.80 23.52
CA SER A 199 24.86 -12.10 23.44
C SER A 199 25.19 -12.67 24.82
N ASN A 200 25.39 -13.98 24.89
CA ASN A 200 25.93 -14.69 26.06
C ASN A 200 25.16 -14.47 27.38
N GLY A 201 23.83 -14.30 27.30
CA GLY A 201 22.96 -14.16 28.47
C GLY A 201 23.17 -12.83 29.22
N ALA A 202 23.74 -11.83 28.57
CA ALA A 202 23.78 -10.47 29.10
C ALA A 202 22.38 -9.85 29.12
N ASP A 203 22.14 -9.03 30.13
CA ASP A 203 20.93 -8.21 30.22
C ASP A 203 21.12 -6.91 29.45
N CYS A 204 20.07 -6.13 29.26
CA CYS A 204 20.17 -4.83 28.64
C CYS A 204 19.57 -3.71 29.49
N ASP A 205 20.10 -2.50 29.34
CA ASP A 205 19.57 -1.30 29.98
C ASP A 205 18.13 -1.06 29.52
N GLY A 206 17.19 -1.00 30.47
CA GLY A 206 15.76 -0.91 30.15
C GLY A 206 15.33 0.35 29.38
N VAL A 207 16.16 1.40 29.37
CA VAL A 207 15.87 2.64 28.62
C VAL A 207 16.42 2.54 27.20
N THR A 208 17.70 2.21 27.06
CA THR A 208 18.46 2.34 25.81
C THR A 208 18.63 1.03 25.04
N GLY A 209 18.47 -0.11 25.71
CA GLY A 209 18.77 -1.44 25.16
C GLY A 209 20.26 -1.76 25.11
N ALA A 210 21.13 -0.92 25.68
CA ALA A 210 22.56 -1.17 25.73
C ALA A 210 22.88 -2.39 26.59
N CYS A 211 23.69 -3.32 26.06
CA CYS A 211 24.01 -4.56 26.76
C CYS A 211 24.87 -4.31 28.00
N VAL A 212 24.45 -4.91 29.11
CA VAL A 212 25.16 -4.92 30.38
C VAL A 212 25.75 -6.32 30.57
N CYS A 213 27.07 -6.42 30.38
CA CYS A 213 27.77 -7.69 30.46
C CYS A 213 27.69 -8.31 31.85
N ALA A 214 27.46 -9.62 31.90
CA ALA A 214 27.68 -10.39 33.12
C ALA A 214 29.16 -10.30 33.57
N PRO A 215 29.46 -10.44 34.88
CA PRO A 215 30.82 -10.40 35.38
C PRO A 215 31.76 -11.33 34.61
N GLY A 216 32.87 -10.80 34.09
CA GLY A 216 33.86 -11.55 33.30
C GLY A 216 33.65 -11.50 31.77
N TYR A 217 32.67 -10.73 31.28
CA TYR A 217 32.47 -10.41 29.87
C TYR A 217 32.65 -8.90 29.62
N ILE A 218 33.08 -8.51 28.42
CA ILE A 218 33.36 -7.12 28.05
C ILE A 218 32.69 -6.73 26.72
N ILE A 219 32.47 -5.44 26.47
CA ILE A 219 32.03 -4.92 25.17
C ILE A 219 33.26 -4.87 24.23
N GLY A 220 33.20 -5.46 23.01
CA GLY A 220 34.32 -5.46 22.05
C GLY A 220 34.43 -6.69 21.11
N ARG A 221 35.56 -6.85 20.40
CA ARG A 221 35.87 -7.94 19.44
C ARG A 221 36.75 -9.09 20.00
N TYR A 222 36.90 -9.22 21.31
CA TYR A 222 37.72 -10.27 21.94
C TYR A 222 36.88 -11.48 22.38
N LEU A 223 37.53 -12.57 22.82
CA LEU A 223 36.83 -13.70 23.46
C LEU A 223 36.16 -13.22 24.77
N ARG A 224 34.86 -13.51 24.95
CA ARG A 224 33.96 -13.10 26.06
C ARG A 224 33.25 -11.76 25.89
N THR A 225 32.48 -11.61 24.82
CA THR A 225 31.73 -10.36 24.55
C THR A 225 30.24 -10.49 24.75
N CYS A 226 29.57 -9.36 25.01
CA CYS A 226 28.12 -9.34 25.27
C CYS A 226 27.35 -8.36 24.36
N GLU A 227 27.83 -8.12 23.14
CA GLU A 227 27.23 -7.16 22.21
C GLU A 227 25.87 -7.63 21.66
N THR A 228 25.16 -6.72 20.98
CA THR A 228 23.91 -7.04 20.30
C THR A 228 24.15 -8.06 19.19
N GLN A 229 23.29 -9.07 19.12
CA GLN A 229 23.27 -10.02 18.03
C GLN A 229 22.82 -9.27 16.78
N SER A 230 23.76 -8.98 15.88
CA SER A 230 23.40 -8.53 14.55
C SER A 230 22.55 -9.63 13.91
N ASN A 231 21.42 -9.24 13.34
CA ASN A 231 20.58 -10.16 12.58
C ASN A 231 21.41 -10.60 11.36
N THR A 232 22.10 -11.74 11.47
CA THR A 232 23.00 -12.27 10.44
C THR A 232 22.17 -12.85 9.29
N THR A 233 21.52 -11.97 8.52
CA THR A 233 21.17 -12.22 7.11
C THR A 233 22.21 -11.64 6.15
N ASP A 234 23.25 -10.99 6.64
CA ASP A 234 24.40 -10.61 5.82
C ASP A 234 25.60 -11.52 6.08
N ARG A 235 25.57 -12.68 5.43
CA ARG A 235 26.63 -13.68 5.44
C ARG A 235 27.74 -13.29 4.44
N SER A 236 28.21 -12.03 4.46
CA SER A 236 29.21 -11.54 3.50
C SER A 236 30.64 -11.39 4.03
N CYS A 237 30.94 -11.62 5.31
CA CYS A 237 32.31 -11.44 5.81
C CYS A 237 32.72 -12.51 6.83
N HIS A 238 32.94 -13.74 6.36
CA HIS A 238 33.77 -14.70 7.11
C HIS A 238 34.54 -15.69 6.21
N GLU A 239 34.95 -15.28 5.00
CA GLU A 239 35.88 -16.03 4.15
C GLU A 239 36.98 -15.17 3.48
N GLU A 240 37.43 -14.07 4.10
CA GLU A 240 38.61 -13.32 3.63
C GLU A 240 39.84 -13.38 4.56
N LEU A 241 39.92 -14.39 5.45
CA LEU A 241 41.12 -14.68 6.25
C LEU A 241 41.74 -16.06 5.96
N LYS A 242 41.68 -16.51 4.70
CA LYS A 242 42.50 -17.63 4.18
C LYS A 242 43.18 -17.29 2.85
N ARG A 243 43.64 -16.04 2.69
CA ARG A 243 44.62 -15.68 1.66
C ARG A 243 45.61 -14.67 2.24
N LYS A 244 46.48 -15.18 3.13
CA LYS A 244 47.83 -14.68 3.40
C LYS A 244 48.45 -15.59 4.46
N GLU A 245 48.86 -16.76 4.00
CA GLU A 245 50.06 -17.53 4.40
C GLU A 245 50.28 -18.61 3.35
#